data_AF-A0A1J3H6I3-F1
#
_entry.id   AF-A0A1J3H6I3-F1
#
_cell.length_a   1.000
_cell.length_b   1.000
_cell.length_c   1.000
_cell.angle_alpha   90.00
_cell.angle_beta   90.00
_cell.angle_gamma   90.00
#
_symmetry.space_group_name_H-M   'P 1'
#
loop_
_entity.id
_entity.type
_entity.pdbx_description
1 polymer ?
#
loop_
_entity_poly.entity_id
_entity_poly.type
_entity_poly.pdbx_seq_one_letter_code
_entity_poly.pdbx_strand_id
1 'polypeptide(L)'
;RTCTCGKYDLLKMPCKHAVKAILHLGKEPHAYSDEKFTADLWRTSYEEPVNPILEPEDTWRVPQDVEQVQVSPPESRRAAGRRRKRRFETVEDK
;
A
#
# COMPACT_ATOMS: atom_id res chain seq x y z
N ARG A 1 15.94 -14.22 3.46
CA ARG A 1 15.17 -12.96 3.43
C ARG A 1 15.06 -12.36 2.02
N THR A 2 15.69 -12.93 0.99
CA THR A 2 15.66 -12.40 -0.38
C THR A 2 14.66 -13.16 -1.24
N CYS A 3 13.79 -12.42 -1.94
CA CYS A 3 12.90 -12.91 -2.98
C CYS A 3 13.17 -12.06 -4.23
N THR A 4 13.25 -12.68 -5.41
CA THR A 4 13.41 -11.95 -6.68
C THR A 4 12.24 -11.01 -6.98
N CYS A 5 11.13 -11.14 -6.26
CA CYS A 5 9.98 -10.26 -6.34
C CYS A 5 10.18 -8.89 -5.67
N GLY A 6 11.26 -8.65 -4.91
CA GLY A 6 11.59 -7.34 -4.31
C GLY A 6 10.60 -6.79 -3.27
N LYS A 7 9.51 -7.52 -2.98
CA LYS A 7 8.41 -7.02 -2.15
C LYS A 7 8.83 -6.76 -0.70
N TYR A 8 9.80 -7.51 -0.19
CA TYR A 8 10.36 -7.25 1.14
C TYR A 8 11.12 -5.93 1.17
N ASP A 9 11.89 -5.59 0.14
CA ASP A 9 12.65 -4.33 0.14
C ASP A 9 11.73 -3.12 0.12
N LEU A 10 10.63 -3.21 -0.62
CA LEU A 10 9.61 -2.17 -0.75
C LEU A 10 8.71 -2.03 0.48
N LEU A 11 8.16 -3.15 0.96
CA LEU A 11 7.10 -3.14 1.98
C LEU A 11 7.58 -3.57 3.36
N LYS A 12 8.78 -4.14 3.46
CA LYS A 12 9.36 -4.68 4.69
C LYS A 12 8.50 -5.79 5.33
N MET A 13 7.72 -6.48 4.49
CA MET A 13 6.88 -7.62 4.86
C MET A 13 7.21 -8.82 3.95
N PRO A 14 7.08 -10.06 4.46
CA PRO A 14 7.32 -11.25 3.65
C PRO A 14 6.34 -11.29 2.46
N CYS A 15 6.89 -11.55 1.27
CA CYS A 15 6.08 -11.75 0.08
C CYS A 15 5.33 -13.09 0.12
N LYS A 16 4.35 -13.30 -0.79
CA LYS A 16 3.63 -14.57 -0.89
C LYS A 16 4.54 -15.81 -1.03
N HIS A 17 5.68 -15.68 -1.70
CA HIS A 17 6.65 -16.77 -1.84
C HIS A 17 7.36 -17.07 -0.52
N ALA A 18 7.77 -16.01 0.19
CA ALA A 18 8.41 -16.14 1.50
C ALA A 18 7.43 -16.71 2.52
N VAL A 19 6.18 -16.23 2.57
CA VAL A 19 5.14 -16.77 3.45
C VAL A 19 4.94 -18.27 3.22
N LYS A 20 4.84 -18.71 1.95
CA LYS A 20 4.73 -20.14 1.62
C LYS A 20 5.93 -20.94 2.14
N ALA A 21 7.15 -20.44 1.93
CA ALA A 21 8.37 -21.11 2.40
C ALA A 21 8.45 -21.15 3.94
N ILE A 22 8.07 -20.08 4.62
CA ILE A 22 8.06 -19.98 6.08
C ILE A 22 7.06 -20.98 6.69
N LEU A 23 5.84 -21.03 6.14
CA LEU A 23 4.82 -21.98 6.58
C LEU A 23 5.23 -23.43 6.34
N HIS A 24 5.92 -23.70 5.23
CA HIS A 24 6.47 -25.04 4.96
C HIS A 24 7.51 -25.47 6.00
N LEU A 25 8.24 -24.51 6.57
CA LEU A 25 9.18 -24.75 7.67
C LEU A 25 8.50 -24.79 9.05
N GLY A 26 7.17 -24.69 9.12
CA GLY A 26 6.42 -24.69 10.39
C GLY A 26 6.65 -23.45 11.25
N LYS A 27 7.07 -22.33 10.63
CA LYS A 27 7.39 -21.09 11.33
C LYS A 27 6.29 -20.05 11.14
N GLU A 28 6.28 -19.08 12.06
CA GLU A 28 5.31 -18.00 12.11
C GLU A 28 5.73 -16.87 11.13
N PRO A 29 4.90 -16.49 10.13
CA PRO A 29 5.27 -15.47 9.13
C PRO A 29 5.50 -14.06 9.66
N HIS A 30 4.79 -13.61 10.70
CA HIS A 30 4.94 -12.27 11.25
C HIS A 30 6.32 -12.03 11.86
N ALA A 31 6.97 -13.07 12.41
CA ALA A 31 8.36 -13.04 12.89
C ALA A 31 9.39 -12.77 11.78
N TYR A 32 8.98 -12.80 10.51
CA TYR A 32 9.80 -12.48 9.35
C TYR A 32 9.46 -11.11 8.73
N SER A 33 8.54 -10.36 9.31
CA SER A 33 8.34 -8.95 9.00
C SER A 33 9.42 -8.10 9.67
N ASP A 34 9.57 -6.88 9.18
CA ASP A 34 10.46 -5.89 9.78
C ASP A 34 9.95 -5.43 11.15
N GLU A 35 10.89 -5.03 12.02
CA GLU A 35 10.63 -4.66 13.40
C GLU A 35 9.64 -3.50 13.52
N LYS A 36 9.51 -2.67 12.48
CA LYS A 36 8.55 -1.57 12.45
C LYS A 36 7.08 -1.98 12.52
N PHE A 37 6.78 -3.26 12.29
CA PHE A 37 5.44 -3.81 12.41
C PHE A 37 5.20 -4.54 13.73
N THR A 38 6.12 -4.43 14.70
CA THR A 38 5.93 -4.96 16.04
C THR A 38 5.08 -4.02 16.90
N ALA A 39 4.29 -4.59 17.80
CA ALA A 39 3.52 -3.83 18.76
C ALA A 39 4.40 -3.01 19.72
N ASP A 40 5.62 -3.49 19.99
CA ASP A 40 6.59 -2.77 20.80
C ASP A 40 7.03 -1.47 20.13
N LEU A 41 7.49 -1.52 18.88
CA LEU A 41 7.91 -0.30 18.18
C LEU A 41 6.73 0.65 17.95
N TRP A 42 5.53 0.12 17.68
CA TRP A 42 4.33 0.94 17.58
C TRP A 42 4.06 1.69 18.90
N ARG A 43 4.09 1.00 20.05
CA ARG A 43 3.92 1.63 21.36
C ARG A 43 4.96 2.70 21.64
N THR A 44 6.23 2.42 21.38
CA THR A 44 7.32 3.41 21.56
C THR A 44 7.15 4.61 20.62
N SER A 45 6.72 4.39 19.38
CA SER A 45 6.53 5.47 18.40
C SER A 45 5.39 6.42 18.78
N TYR A 46 4.41 5.94 19.53
CA TYR A 46 3.25 6.69 20.02
C TYR A 46 3.25 6.85 21.55
N GLU A 47 4.40 6.71 22.19
CA GLU A 47 4.52 6.85 23.64
C GLU A 47 4.31 8.31 24.06
N GLU A 48 4.78 9.23 23.24
CA GLU A 48 4.57 10.66 23.47
C GLU A 48 3.12 11.07 23.15
N PRO A 49 2.49 11.87 24.02
CA PRO A 49 1.15 12.37 23.77
C PRO A 49 1.15 13.32 22.58
N VAL A 50 0.19 13.12 21.66
CA VAL A 50 -0.14 14.11 20.64
C VAL A 50 -0.85 15.26 21.34
N ASN A 51 -0.14 16.37 21.51
CA ASN A 51 -0.71 17.56 22.14
C ASN A 51 -1.88 18.11 21.30
N PRO A 52 -3.02 18.44 21.91
CA PRO A 52 -4.12 19.06 21.19
C PRO A 52 -3.69 20.44 20.68
N ILE A 53 -4.21 20.82 19.52
CA ILE A 53 -4.13 22.20 19.07
C ILE A 53 -5.02 23.03 20.00
N LEU A 54 -4.42 24.01 20.67
CA LEU A 54 -5.12 24.83 21.68
C LEU A 54 -6.16 25.77 21.05
N GLU A 55 -5.96 26.14 19.79
CA GLU A 55 -6.89 26.94 19.03
C GLU A 55 -8.02 26.07 18.50
N PRO A 56 -9.30 26.38 18.81
CA PRO A 56 -10.41 25.66 18.25
C PRO A 56 -10.44 25.80 16.73
N GLU A 57 -10.94 24.79 16.03
CA GLU A 57 -10.95 24.76 14.56
C GLU A 57 -11.73 25.94 13.93
N ASP A 58 -12.70 26.51 14.66
CA ASP A 58 -13.48 27.66 14.22
C ASP A 58 -12.69 28.97 14.15
N THR A 59 -11.51 29.05 14.78
CA THR A 59 -10.61 30.21 14.68
C THR A 59 -9.63 30.12 13.52
N TRP A 60 -9.53 28.96 12.88
CA TRP A 60 -8.56 28.75 11.80
C TRP A 60 -8.96 29.58 10.57
N ARG A 61 -8.06 30.46 10.11
CA ARG A 61 -8.27 31.25 8.90
C ARG A 61 -7.58 30.60 7.72
N VAL A 62 -8.36 30.15 6.74
CA VAL A 62 -7.83 29.72 5.45
C VAL A 62 -7.51 30.99 4.63
N PRO A 63 -6.28 31.16 4.13
CA PRO A 63 -5.95 32.28 3.25
C PRO A 63 -6.84 32.28 2.00
N GLN A 64 -7.23 33.47 1.55
CA GLN A 64 -8.20 33.63 0.46
C GLN A 64 -7.70 32.99 -0.86
N ASP A 65 -6.40 33.02 -1.09
CA ASP A 65 -5.74 32.36 -2.22
C ASP A 65 -5.89 30.84 -2.16
N VAL A 66 -5.83 30.23 -0.97
CA VAL A 66 -6.04 28.78 -0.76
C VAL A 66 -7.52 28.41 -0.94
N GLU A 67 -8.43 29.18 -0.34
CA GLU A 67 -9.87 28.95 -0.43
C GLU A 67 -10.38 29.06 -1.88
N GLN A 68 -9.76 29.91 -2.69
CA GLN A 68 -10.10 30.10 -4.10
C GLN A 68 -9.41 29.08 -5.04
N VAL A 69 -8.49 28.23 -4.56
CA VAL A 69 -7.83 27.23 -5.41
C VAL A 69 -8.84 26.18 -5.86
N GLN A 70 -9.08 26.13 -7.18
CA GLN A 70 -9.84 25.07 -7.81
C GLN A 70 -8.93 23.89 -8.17
N VAL A 71 -8.89 22.86 -7.33
CA VAL A 71 -8.10 21.64 -7.57
C VAL A 71 -8.85 20.75 -8.57
N SER A 72 -8.35 20.69 -9.80
CA SER A 72 -8.86 19.74 -10.80
C SER A 72 -8.20 18.36 -10.63
N PRO A 73 -8.93 17.25 -10.91
CA PRO A 73 -8.31 15.94 -10.93
C PRO A 73 -7.20 15.89 -11.99
N PRO A 74 -6.16 15.06 -11.79
CA PRO A 74 -5.11 14.90 -12.79
C PRO A 74 -5.72 14.41 -14.10
N GLU A 75 -5.21 14.92 -15.22
CA GLU A 75 -5.59 14.44 -16.53
C GLU A 75 -5.30 12.93 -16.63
N SER A 76 -6.36 12.13 -16.74
CA SER A 76 -6.23 10.70 -16.91
C SER A 76 -6.66 10.31 -18.31
N ARG A 77 -5.79 9.58 -19.01
CA ARG A 77 -6.15 8.92 -20.27
C ARG A 77 -6.67 7.52 -19.93
N ARG A 78 -7.82 7.14 -20.49
CA ARG A 78 -8.22 5.72 -20.48
C ARG A 78 -7.12 4.91 -21.16
N ALA A 79 -6.54 3.96 -20.42
CA ALA A 79 -5.63 2.99 -21.01
C ALA A 79 -6.33 2.27 -22.16
N ALA A 80 -5.58 1.95 -23.21
CA ALA A 80 -6.11 1.13 -24.29
C ALA A 80 -6.68 -0.16 -23.69
N GLY A 81 -7.94 -0.48 -24.03
CA GLY A 81 -8.56 -1.73 -23.59
C GLY A 81 -7.70 -2.93 -24.01
N ARG A 82 -7.83 -4.02 -23.26
CA ARG A 82 -7.13 -5.27 -23.59
C ARG A 82 -7.42 -5.65 -25.05
N ARG A 83 -6.38 -5.83 -25.87
CA ARG A 83 -6.54 -6.32 -27.25
C ARG A 83 -7.37 -7.61 -27.21
N ARG A 84 -8.43 -7.66 -28.02
CA ARG A 84 -9.26 -8.86 -28.17
C ARG A 84 -8.35 -9.98 -28.67
N LYS A 85 -8.17 -11.04 -27.88
CA LYS A 85 -7.54 -12.27 -28.37
C LYS A 85 -8.52 -12.92 -29.33
N ARG A 86 -8.07 -13.29 -30.53
CA ARG A 86 -8.85 -14.17 -31.41
C ARG A 86 -9.07 -15.49 -30.67
N ARG A 87 -10.30 -15.97 -30.63
CA ARG A 87 -10.58 -17.35 -30.22
C ARG A 87 -10.09 -18.22 -31.38
N PHE A 88 -9.26 -19.22 -31.09
CA PHE A 88 -8.96 -20.25 -32.08
C PHE A 88 -10.26 -21.05 -32.29
N GLU A 89 -10.69 -21.20 -33.54
CA GLU A 89 -11.73 -22.18 -33.88
C GLU A 89 -11.20 -23.56 -33.47
N THR A 90 -11.98 -24.28 -32.67
CA THR A 90 -11.72 -25.70 -32.41
C THR A 90 -12.03 -26.47 -33.69
N VAL A 91 -11.24 -27.51 -33.96
CA VAL A 91 -11.22 -28.29 -35.22
C VAL A 91 -12.55 -29.00 -35.53
N GLU A 92 -13.55 -28.89 -34.66
CA GLU A 92 -14.83 -29.60 -34.72
C GLU A 92 -15.92 -28.85 -35.53
N ASP A 93 -15.64 -27.64 -36.01
CA ASP A 93 -16.57 -26.80 -36.80
C ASP A 93 -16.29 -26.89 -38.33
N LYS A 94 -15.93 -28.08 -38.82
CA LYS A 94 -15.75 -28.39 -40.25
C LYS A 94 -16.37 -29.72 -40.64
#